data_AF-A0A2R4MED5-F1
#
_entry.id   AF-A0A2R4MED5-F1
#
_cell.length_a   1.000
_cell.length_b   1.000
_cell.length_c   1.000
_cell.angle_alpha   90.00
_cell.angle_beta   90.00
_cell.angle_gamma   90.00
#
_symmetry.space_group_name_H-M   'P 1'
#
loop_
_entity.id
_entity.type
_entity.pdbx_description
1 polymer ?
#
loop_
_entity_poly.entity_id
_entity_poly.type
_entity_poly.pdbx_seq_one_letter_code
_entity_poly.pdbx_strand_id
1 'polypeptide(L)'
;MKHTFKKLAAFGLIAALTAPTASYSADWIESVSISMNGIDIVPIEVNSNGSEYTSIKTNSHRFIFKLRARATNGERIVAAALGTLQATNYFEAQGPGEWIKRFTGRDVGSGSLRTWEIGYDPHIPVSKLNWVGKDPVERCNALLASKRQQGSSRFSVLNQKQMTTAYAYFKLDAVAARKRKAKNNSWSISSTTQQAASMHYKVQVTCLPSSTMVDKITN
;
A
#
# COMPACT_ATOMS: atom_id res chain seq x y z
N MET A 1 -18.27 -57.65 21.81
CA MET A 1 -19.27 -57.22 20.80
C MET A 1 -18.97 -55.80 20.36
N LYS A 2 -18.97 -55.65 19.04
CA LYS A 2 -18.75 -54.51 18.12
C LYS A 2 -18.93 -53.07 18.66
N HIS A 3 -17.93 -52.24 18.30
CA HIS A 3 -17.89 -50.78 18.35
C HIS A 3 -19.01 -50.11 17.54
N THR A 4 -19.46 -48.93 17.99
CA THR A 4 -19.90 -47.87 17.06
C THR A 4 -19.70 -46.48 17.66
N PHE A 5 -18.65 -45.82 17.17
CA PHE A 5 -18.40 -44.39 17.29
C PHE A 5 -19.48 -43.61 16.54
N LYS A 6 -20.09 -42.61 17.17
CA LYS A 6 -20.84 -41.56 16.45
C LYS A 6 -20.00 -40.28 16.42
N LYS A 7 -19.39 -40.03 15.27
CA LYS A 7 -18.74 -38.77 14.91
C LYS A 7 -19.83 -37.72 14.66
N LEU A 8 -19.86 -36.67 15.48
CA LEU A 8 -20.58 -35.44 15.18
C LEU A 8 -19.56 -34.41 14.68
N ALA A 9 -19.50 -34.24 13.36
CA ALA A 9 -18.75 -33.18 12.71
C ALA A 9 -19.60 -31.91 12.74
N ALA A 10 -19.27 -30.98 13.64
CA ALA A 10 -19.80 -29.63 13.60
C ALA A 10 -18.88 -28.76 12.72
N PHE A 11 -19.28 -28.57 11.46
CA PHE A 11 -18.71 -27.54 10.59
C PHE A 11 -19.15 -26.18 11.11
N GLY A 12 -18.33 -25.54 11.93
CA GLY A 12 -18.48 -24.14 12.30
C GLY A 12 -18.16 -23.24 11.11
N LEU A 13 -19.20 -22.71 10.47
CA LEU A 13 -19.10 -21.58 9.54
C LEU A 13 -18.56 -20.37 10.29
N ILE A 14 -17.27 -20.06 10.11
CA ILE A 14 -16.71 -18.76 10.48
C ILE A 14 -17.24 -17.76 9.44
N ALA A 15 -18.40 -17.18 9.71
CA ALA A 15 -18.85 -15.98 9.01
C ALA A 15 -17.88 -14.85 9.37
N ALA A 16 -16.97 -14.55 8.44
CA ALA A 16 -16.14 -13.37 8.51
C ALA A 16 -17.05 -12.13 8.44
N LEU A 17 -17.39 -11.58 9.60
CA LEU A 17 -17.99 -10.27 9.75
C LEU A 17 -16.92 -9.22 9.37
N THR A 18 -16.70 -9.03 8.08
CA THR A 18 -16.09 -7.78 7.61
C THR A 18 -17.16 -6.71 7.74
N ALA A 19 -17.16 -6.01 8.88
CA ALA A 19 -17.99 -4.83 9.07
C ALA A 19 -17.71 -3.86 7.91
N PRO A 20 -18.73 -3.45 7.13
CA PRO A 20 -18.55 -2.33 6.23
C PRO A 20 -18.25 -1.12 7.10
N THR A 21 -17.02 -0.61 7.04
CA THR A 21 -16.68 0.71 7.56
C THR A 21 -17.62 1.69 6.85
N ALA A 22 -18.59 2.23 7.58
CA ALA A 22 -19.47 3.26 7.07
C ALA A 22 -18.62 4.42 6.56
N SER A 23 -18.50 4.54 5.25
CA SER A 23 -17.93 5.73 4.64
C SER A 23 -18.90 6.85 4.89
N TYR A 24 -18.49 7.86 5.65
CA TYR A 24 -19.09 9.18 5.56
C TYR A 24 -18.94 9.62 4.10
N SER A 25 -19.97 9.40 3.28
CA SER A 25 -20.02 9.98 1.94
C SER A 25 -20.04 11.48 2.17
N ALA A 26 -18.95 12.14 1.82
CA ALA A 26 -18.98 13.58 1.80
C ALA A 26 -19.95 13.95 0.67
N ASP A 27 -20.96 14.79 0.92
CA ASP A 27 -22.18 14.97 0.11
C ASP A 27 -22.00 15.07 -1.42
N TRP A 28 -20.79 15.36 -1.90
CA TRP A 28 -20.45 15.61 -3.30
C TRP A 28 -19.63 14.51 -3.97
N ILE A 29 -19.19 13.49 -3.23
CA ILE A 29 -18.37 12.37 -3.71
C ILE A 29 -19.09 11.05 -3.43
N GLU A 30 -19.40 10.30 -4.48
CA GLU A 30 -20.08 9.01 -4.40
C GLU A 30 -19.11 7.90 -4.00
N SER A 31 -17.88 7.94 -4.54
CA SER A 31 -16.87 6.92 -4.23
C SER A 31 -15.46 7.40 -4.55
N VAL A 32 -14.52 6.88 -3.77
CA VAL A 32 -13.08 6.97 -4.01
C VAL A 32 -12.52 5.57 -3.85
N SER A 33 -11.67 5.13 -4.76
CA SER A 33 -11.02 3.84 -4.65
C SER A 33 -9.58 3.87 -5.15
N ILE A 34 -8.77 3.07 -4.48
CA ILE A 34 -7.39 2.80 -4.82
C ILE A 34 -7.21 1.28 -4.79
N SER A 35 -6.68 0.72 -5.88
CA SER A 35 -6.42 -0.71 -5.97
C SER A 35 -5.12 -0.98 -6.72
N MET A 36 -4.58 -2.19 -6.55
CA MET A 36 -3.49 -2.68 -7.39
C MET A 36 -3.96 -2.78 -8.84
N ASN A 37 -3.10 -2.44 -9.79
CA ASN A 37 -3.38 -2.55 -11.22
C ASN A 37 -2.35 -3.44 -11.92
N GLY A 38 -2.29 -4.69 -11.50
CA GLY A 38 -1.34 -5.68 -12.01
C GLY A 38 -0.63 -6.46 -10.90
N ILE A 39 0.40 -7.21 -11.30
CA ILE A 39 1.24 -8.01 -10.40
C ILE A 39 2.52 -7.23 -10.12
N ASP A 40 2.81 -7.00 -8.84
CA ASP A 40 4.10 -6.50 -8.38
C ASP A 40 5.11 -7.65 -8.34
N ILE A 41 6.05 -7.66 -9.28
CA ILE A 41 6.99 -8.78 -9.48
C ILE A 41 8.39 -8.52 -8.93
N VAL A 42 8.76 -7.27 -8.64
CA VAL A 42 10.12 -6.91 -8.22
C VAL A 42 10.14 -6.84 -6.70
N PRO A 43 10.83 -7.72 -5.97
CA PRO A 43 10.84 -7.65 -4.51
C PRO A 43 11.73 -6.51 -4.00
N ILE A 44 11.40 -6.00 -2.81
CA ILE A 44 12.31 -5.20 -2.02
C ILE A 44 13.38 -6.11 -1.41
N GLU A 45 14.64 -5.78 -1.62
CA GLU A 45 15.78 -6.55 -1.14
C GLU A 45 16.29 -6.00 0.20
N VAL A 46 16.59 -6.90 1.13
CA VAL A 46 17.13 -6.60 2.46
C VAL A 46 18.45 -7.35 2.65
N ASN A 47 19.50 -6.62 3.02
CA ASN A 47 20.82 -7.18 3.31
C ASN A 47 20.89 -7.80 4.71
N SER A 48 21.80 -8.76 4.88
CA SER A 48 22.19 -9.30 6.18
C SER A 48 23.68 -9.15 6.44
N ASN A 49 24.06 -9.06 7.71
CA ASN A 49 25.45 -8.97 8.17
C ASN A 49 26.01 -10.30 8.70
N GLY A 50 25.26 -11.41 8.53
CA GLY A 50 25.64 -12.73 9.01
C GLY A 50 25.14 -13.07 10.43
N SER A 51 24.66 -12.08 11.19
CA SER A 51 23.93 -12.31 12.45
C SER A 51 22.42 -12.12 12.29
N GLU A 52 22.02 -11.11 11.51
CA GLU A 52 20.64 -10.71 11.26
C GLU A 52 20.50 -9.92 9.95
N TYR A 53 19.28 -9.54 9.61
CA TYR A 53 18.99 -8.61 8.51
C TYR A 53 19.03 -7.17 9.02
N THR A 54 19.71 -6.27 8.30
CA THR A 54 20.08 -4.96 8.86
C THR A 54 19.66 -3.76 8.02
N SER A 55 19.59 -3.87 6.70
CA SER A 55 19.32 -2.72 5.85
C SER A 55 18.57 -3.07 4.59
N ILE A 56 17.73 -2.15 4.14
CA ILE A 56 17.07 -2.24 2.84
C ILE A 56 18.08 -1.86 1.76
N LYS A 57 18.31 -2.75 0.79
CA LYS A 57 19.18 -2.51 -0.37
C LYS A 57 18.42 -1.78 -1.49
N THR A 58 17.13 -2.05 -1.64
CA THR A 58 16.29 -1.41 -2.66
C THR A 58 16.02 0.05 -2.30
N ASN A 59 16.48 0.97 -3.13
CA ASN A 59 16.30 2.42 -2.90
C ASN A 59 14.91 2.94 -3.29
N SER A 60 14.32 2.38 -4.35
CA SER A 60 13.02 2.79 -4.89
C SER A 60 12.26 1.57 -5.40
N HIS A 61 10.94 1.62 -5.27
CA HIS A 61 10.05 0.54 -5.67
C HIS A 61 8.97 1.07 -6.62
N ARG A 62 8.71 0.34 -7.70
CA ARG A 62 7.66 0.67 -8.66
C ARG A 62 6.34 0.12 -8.14
N PHE A 63 5.39 1.01 -7.88
CA PHE A 63 4.02 0.64 -7.54
C PHE A 63 3.14 0.76 -8.77
N ILE A 64 2.08 -0.05 -8.86
CA ILE A 64 1.13 0.02 -9.98
C ILE A 64 -0.28 0.11 -9.41
N PHE A 65 -0.92 1.27 -9.63
CA PHE A 65 -2.22 1.61 -9.07
C PHE A 65 -3.27 1.78 -10.15
N LYS A 66 -4.51 1.50 -9.77
CA LYS A 66 -5.72 2.00 -10.41
C LYS A 66 -6.38 2.94 -9.41
N LEU A 67 -6.45 4.22 -9.78
CA LEU A 67 -7.03 5.27 -8.97
C LEU A 67 -8.37 5.66 -9.57
N ARG A 68 -9.39 5.83 -8.72
CA ARG A 68 -10.71 6.25 -9.18
C ARG A 68 -11.39 7.14 -8.16
N ALA A 69 -12.07 8.17 -8.65
CA ALA A 69 -12.99 8.98 -7.86
C ALA A 69 -14.22 9.33 -8.69
N ARG A 70 -15.39 9.36 -8.06
CA ARG A 70 -16.66 9.69 -8.70
C ARG A 70 -17.43 10.69 -7.86
N ALA A 71 -17.73 11.84 -8.46
CA ALA A 71 -18.56 12.88 -7.88
C ALA A 71 -20.06 12.60 -8.10
N THR A 72 -20.91 13.24 -7.29
CA THR A 72 -22.36 13.24 -7.46
C THR A 72 -22.81 14.00 -8.71
N ASN A 73 -24.10 13.94 -9.02
CA ASN A 73 -24.70 14.69 -10.11
C ASN A 73 -24.74 16.20 -9.82
N GLY A 74 -23.95 16.97 -10.57
CA GLY A 74 -23.83 18.43 -10.37
C GLY A 74 -22.41 18.85 -10.03
N GLU A 75 -21.56 17.88 -9.70
CA GLU A 75 -20.20 18.06 -9.19
C GLU A 75 -19.19 17.39 -10.11
N ARG A 76 -17.92 17.76 -9.93
CA ARG A 76 -16.80 17.34 -10.77
C ARG A 76 -15.60 17.07 -9.89
N ILE A 77 -14.84 16.03 -10.21
CA ILE A 77 -13.54 15.82 -9.60
C ILE A 77 -12.60 16.88 -10.16
N VAL A 78 -12.02 17.69 -9.28
CA VAL A 78 -11.17 18.83 -9.64
C VAL A 78 -9.72 18.67 -9.20
N ALA A 79 -9.47 17.75 -8.27
CA ALA A 79 -8.14 17.40 -7.83
C ALA A 79 -8.13 16.05 -7.11
N ALA A 80 -6.93 15.48 -6.95
CA ALA A 80 -6.68 14.35 -6.07
C ALA A 80 -5.24 14.37 -5.55
N ALA A 81 -4.97 13.65 -4.46
CA ALA A 81 -3.65 13.43 -3.91
C ALA A 81 -3.46 11.96 -3.54
N LEU A 82 -2.41 11.33 -4.06
CA LEU A 82 -1.96 10.00 -3.66
C LEU A 82 -0.71 10.13 -2.80
N GLY A 83 -0.70 9.51 -1.63
CA GLY A 83 0.44 9.60 -0.73
C GLY A 83 0.60 8.37 0.14
N THR A 84 1.73 8.31 0.85
CA THR A 84 2.13 7.17 1.69
C THR A 84 1.68 7.32 3.14
N LEU A 85 0.97 8.39 3.51
CA LEU A 85 0.60 8.74 4.89
C LEU A 85 -0.90 8.83 5.10
N GLN A 86 -1.36 8.62 6.34
CA GLN A 86 -2.76 8.86 6.71
C GLN A 86 -3.16 10.32 6.55
N ALA A 87 -2.22 11.24 6.78
CA ALA A 87 -2.38 12.68 6.59
C ALA A 87 -2.30 13.14 5.10
N THR A 88 -2.36 12.21 4.13
CA THR A 88 -2.41 12.61 2.72
C THR A 88 -3.74 13.33 2.45
N ASN A 89 -3.71 14.66 2.40
CA ASN A 89 -4.82 15.54 2.06
C ASN A 89 -4.36 16.49 0.96
N TYR A 90 -5.20 16.76 -0.06
CA TYR A 90 -4.80 17.55 -1.23
C TYR A 90 -4.35 18.98 -0.86
N PHE A 91 -5.08 19.63 0.05
CA PHE A 91 -4.84 21.01 0.45
C PHE A 91 -3.76 21.20 1.52
N GLU A 92 -3.35 20.12 2.19
CA GLU A 92 -2.33 20.22 3.24
C GLU A 92 -0.93 20.28 2.63
N ALA A 93 -0.02 20.99 3.29
CA ALA A 93 1.38 21.05 2.88
C ALA A 93 2.06 19.69 3.09
N GLN A 94 3.03 19.38 2.24
CA GLN A 94 3.82 18.16 2.36
C GLN A 94 4.98 18.41 3.34
N GLY A 95 5.10 17.56 4.35
CA GLY A 95 6.19 17.58 5.32
C GLY A 95 7.52 17.01 4.76
N PRO A 96 8.65 17.27 5.45
CA PRO A 96 9.90 16.60 5.12
C PRO A 96 9.78 15.10 5.40
N GLY A 97 10.19 14.26 4.44
CA GLY A 97 10.07 12.80 4.60
C GLY A 97 8.85 12.18 3.93
N GLU A 98 7.90 12.99 3.49
CA GLU A 98 6.67 12.49 2.88
C GLU A 98 6.81 12.31 1.37
N TRP A 99 6.03 11.40 0.81
CA TRP A 99 5.81 11.32 -0.63
C TRP A 99 4.33 11.52 -0.92
N ILE A 100 4.01 12.54 -1.73
CA ILE A 100 2.67 12.85 -2.18
C ILE A 100 2.72 13.25 -3.66
N LYS A 101 1.91 12.59 -4.49
CA LYS A 101 1.60 13.03 -5.85
C LYS A 101 0.24 13.71 -5.86
N ARG A 102 0.22 15.00 -6.24
CA ARG A 102 -1.01 15.75 -6.53
C ARG A 102 -1.36 15.67 -8.01
N PHE A 103 -2.66 15.52 -8.28
CA PHE A 103 -3.30 15.50 -9.59
C PHE A 103 -4.25 16.69 -9.67
N THR A 104 -4.12 17.50 -10.71
CA THR A 104 -4.98 18.68 -10.95
C THR A 104 -4.99 19.05 -12.43
N GLY A 105 -5.87 19.96 -12.83
CA GLY A 105 -5.97 20.39 -14.22
C GLY A 105 -6.21 19.21 -15.16
N ARG A 106 -5.34 19.03 -16.16
CA ARG A 106 -5.48 17.96 -17.16
C ARG A 106 -5.46 16.56 -16.57
N ASP A 107 -4.73 16.34 -15.47
CA ASP A 107 -4.64 15.01 -14.82
C ASP A 107 -6.02 14.48 -14.41
N VAL A 108 -6.94 15.39 -14.07
CA VAL A 108 -8.31 15.11 -13.62
C VAL A 108 -9.36 15.65 -14.62
N GLY A 109 -8.96 15.88 -15.87
CA GLY A 109 -9.84 16.31 -16.96
C GLY A 109 -10.35 17.75 -16.84
N SER A 110 -9.59 18.64 -16.21
CA SER A 110 -9.81 20.09 -16.15
C SER A 110 -11.22 20.49 -15.68
N GLY A 111 -11.73 19.80 -14.65
CA GLY A 111 -13.05 20.08 -14.08
C GLY A 111 -14.23 19.68 -14.98
N SER A 112 -14.00 18.90 -16.03
CA SER A 112 -15.06 18.39 -16.91
C SER A 112 -15.61 17.04 -16.46
N LEU A 113 -14.79 16.24 -15.76
CA LEU A 113 -15.10 14.85 -15.42
C LEU A 113 -15.89 14.72 -14.12
N ARG A 114 -17.00 14.00 -14.19
CA ARG A 114 -17.71 13.50 -12.99
C ARG A 114 -16.97 12.29 -12.40
N THR A 115 -16.43 11.43 -13.25
CA THR A 115 -15.64 10.27 -12.86
C THR A 115 -14.23 10.43 -13.40
N TRP A 116 -13.26 10.42 -12.50
CA TRP A 116 -11.85 10.38 -12.81
C TRP A 116 -11.33 8.97 -12.54
N GLU A 117 -10.64 8.39 -13.52
CA GLU A 117 -10.01 7.08 -13.40
C GLU A 117 -8.68 7.11 -14.14
N ILE A 118 -7.62 6.60 -13.51
CA ILE A 118 -6.28 6.56 -14.09
C ILE A 118 -5.50 5.33 -13.60
N GLY A 119 -4.72 4.74 -14.50
CA GLY A 119 -3.63 3.83 -14.13
C GLY A 119 -2.37 4.65 -13.85
N TYR A 120 -1.74 4.44 -12.69
CA TYR A 120 -0.59 5.24 -12.28
C TYR A 120 0.53 4.35 -11.71
N ASP A 121 1.75 4.50 -12.21
CA ASP A 121 2.88 3.61 -11.95
C ASP A 121 4.15 4.32 -11.41
N PRO A 122 4.09 4.94 -10.23
CA PRO A 122 5.20 5.72 -9.69
C PRO A 122 6.35 4.83 -9.21
N HIS A 123 7.57 5.35 -9.35
CA HIS A 123 8.75 4.86 -8.63
C HIS A 123 8.90 5.67 -7.34
N ILE A 124 8.65 5.04 -6.20
CA ILE A 124 8.63 5.72 -4.89
C ILE A 124 9.87 5.29 -4.10
N PRO A 125 10.66 6.24 -3.58
CA PRO A 125 11.78 5.91 -2.70
C PRO A 125 11.29 5.11 -1.49
N VAL A 126 11.96 4.00 -1.19
CA VAL A 126 11.56 3.10 -0.08
C VAL A 126 11.64 3.81 1.26
N SER A 127 12.56 4.76 1.41
CA SER A 127 12.69 5.62 2.59
C SER A 127 11.50 6.57 2.82
N LYS A 128 10.60 6.72 1.84
CA LYS A 128 9.38 7.55 1.93
C LYS A 128 8.11 6.72 2.13
N LEU A 129 8.24 5.39 2.20
CA LEU A 129 7.12 4.49 2.43
C LEU A 129 6.82 4.40 3.93
N ASN A 130 5.54 4.33 4.27
CA ASN A 130 5.11 3.99 5.62
C ASN A 130 4.62 2.55 5.62
N TRP A 131 5.19 1.76 6.51
CA TRP A 131 4.91 0.34 6.64
C TRP A 131 3.78 0.10 7.65
N VAL A 132 2.91 -0.84 7.33
CA VAL A 132 1.84 -1.29 8.23
C VAL A 132 2.33 -2.50 9.02
N GLY A 133 2.43 -2.34 10.33
CA GLY A 133 3.05 -3.34 11.20
C GLY A 133 4.56 -3.34 11.00
N LYS A 134 5.12 -4.49 10.62
CA LYS A 134 6.57 -4.66 10.46
C LYS A 134 7.08 -4.19 9.10
N ASP A 135 8.17 -3.43 9.11
CA ASP A 135 8.91 -3.03 7.90
C ASP A 135 9.66 -4.23 7.24
N PRO A 136 10.26 -4.08 6.05
CA PRO A 136 10.96 -5.17 5.38
C PRO A 136 12.10 -5.81 6.20
N VAL A 137 12.86 -5.01 6.96
CA VAL A 137 13.96 -5.51 7.81
C VAL A 137 13.39 -6.33 8.96
N GLU A 138 12.40 -5.80 9.66
CA GLU A 138 11.71 -6.46 10.76
C GLU A 138 10.99 -7.74 10.29
N ARG A 139 10.44 -7.75 9.07
CA ARG A 139 9.83 -8.95 8.47
C ARG A 139 10.86 -10.04 8.21
N CYS A 140 12.03 -9.69 7.69
CA CYS A 140 13.11 -10.65 7.49
C CYS A 140 13.66 -11.19 8.83
N ASN A 141 13.80 -10.35 9.85
CA ASN A 141 14.21 -10.78 11.19
C ASN A 141 13.16 -11.64 11.90
N ALA A 142 11.87 -11.34 11.71
CA ALA A 142 10.78 -12.19 12.20
C ALA A 142 10.80 -13.58 11.53
N LEU A 143 11.10 -13.64 10.23
CA LEU A 143 11.27 -14.89 9.51
C LEU A 143 12.47 -15.69 10.04
N LEU A 144 13.60 -15.03 10.26
CA LEU A 144 14.78 -15.66 10.88
C LEU A 144 14.44 -16.25 12.25
N ALA A 145 13.78 -15.49 13.12
CA ALA A 145 13.37 -15.96 14.44
C ALA A 145 12.43 -17.17 14.35
N SER A 146 11.43 -17.12 13.46
CA SER A 146 10.49 -18.21 13.25
C SER A 146 11.18 -19.49 12.76
N LYS A 147 12.11 -19.38 11.79
CA LYS A 147 12.89 -20.53 11.30
C LYS A 147 13.79 -21.12 12.37
N ARG A 148 14.36 -20.28 13.24
CA ARG A 148 15.16 -20.75 14.38
C ARG A 148 14.33 -21.48 15.43
N GLN A 149 13.11 -21.01 15.70
CA GLN A 149 12.17 -21.72 16.57
C GLN A 149 11.77 -23.08 15.98
N GLN A 150 11.78 -23.22 14.66
CA GLN A 150 11.56 -24.48 13.94
C GLN A 150 12.82 -25.37 13.86
N GLY A 151 13.90 -25.03 14.56
CA GLY A 151 15.12 -25.83 14.63
C GLY A 151 16.16 -25.55 13.55
N SER A 152 15.92 -24.58 12.64
CA SER A 152 16.94 -24.18 11.67
C SER A 152 18.08 -23.42 12.34
N SER A 153 19.32 -23.71 11.99
CA SER A 153 20.46 -22.91 12.45
C SER A 153 20.42 -21.52 11.81
N ARG A 154 20.92 -20.50 12.54
CA ARG A 154 21.03 -19.14 12.00
C ARG A 154 21.79 -19.11 10.67
N PHE A 155 22.90 -19.85 10.61
CA PHE A 155 23.74 -19.97 9.43
C PHE A 155 22.96 -20.51 8.22
N SER A 156 22.20 -21.59 8.40
CA SER A 156 21.40 -22.18 7.32
C SER A 156 20.41 -21.18 6.72
N VAL A 157 19.75 -20.38 7.58
CA VAL A 157 18.78 -19.37 7.14
C VAL A 157 19.46 -18.20 6.43
N LEU A 158 20.55 -17.66 6.99
CA LEU A 158 21.25 -16.49 6.45
C LEU A 158 22.17 -16.79 5.26
N ASN A 159 22.38 -18.06 4.93
CA ASN A 159 23.13 -18.47 3.74
C ASN A 159 22.22 -18.75 2.52
N GLN A 160 20.91 -18.55 2.67
CA GLN A 160 19.94 -18.82 1.61
C GLN A 160 19.04 -17.61 1.40
N LYS A 161 18.61 -17.41 0.15
CA LYS A 161 17.59 -16.41 -0.16
C LYS A 161 16.29 -16.82 0.50
N GLN A 162 15.72 -15.93 1.30
CA GLN A 162 14.41 -16.12 1.91
C GLN A 162 13.41 -15.10 1.37
N MET A 163 12.12 -15.45 1.39
CA MET A 163 11.05 -14.58 0.92
C MET A 163 10.04 -14.32 2.04
N THR A 164 9.57 -13.09 2.13
CA THR A 164 8.49 -12.68 3.03
C THR A 164 7.68 -11.56 2.38
N THR A 165 6.75 -10.98 3.12
CA THR A 165 5.89 -9.90 2.64
C THR A 165 5.85 -8.78 3.67
N ALA A 166 5.90 -7.54 3.18
CA ALA A 166 5.58 -6.33 3.93
C ALA A 166 4.37 -5.61 3.32
N TYR A 167 3.78 -4.66 4.04
CA TYR A 167 2.60 -3.92 3.59
C TYR A 167 2.88 -2.42 3.65
N ALA A 168 2.87 -1.74 2.50
CA ALA A 168 3.02 -0.29 2.42
C ALA A 168 1.65 0.39 2.45
N TYR A 169 1.49 1.43 3.26
CA TYR A 169 0.26 2.20 3.34
C TYR A 169 0.17 3.21 2.19
N PHE A 170 -1.01 3.32 1.58
CA PHE A 170 -1.33 4.38 0.63
C PHE A 170 -2.71 4.97 0.90
N LYS A 171 -2.84 6.28 0.71
CA LYS A 171 -4.12 7.00 0.76
C LYS A 171 -4.29 7.81 -0.51
N LEU A 172 -5.48 7.70 -1.10
CA LEU A 172 -5.96 8.56 -2.18
C LEU A 172 -7.02 9.49 -1.60
N ASP A 173 -6.75 10.79 -1.61
CA ASP A 173 -7.70 11.85 -1.31
C ASP A 173 -8.21 12.48 -2.60
N ALA A 174 -9.52 12.62 -2.77
CA ALA A 174 -10.15 13.19 -3.95
C ALA A 174 -10.95 14.43 -3.57
N VAL A 175 -10.91 15.44 -4.44
CA VAL A 175 -11.57 16.73 -4.24
C VAL A 175 -12.63 16.93 -5.31
N ALA A 176 -13.85 17.24 -4.87
CA ALA A 176 -14.95 17.59 -5.76
C ALA A 176 -15.37 19.05 -5.58
N ALA A 177 -15.76 19.68 -6.69
CA ALA A 177 -16.37 21.00 -6.71
C ALA A 177 -17.66 20.98 -7.55
N ARG A 178 -18.55 21.96 -7.32
CA ARG A 178 -19.71 22.18 -8.20
C ARG A 178 -19.27 22.42 -9.65
N LYS A 179 -20.01 21.87 -10.62
CA LYS A 179 -19.69 21.89 -12.07
C LYS A 179 -19.32 23.27 -12.60
N ARG A 180 -20.04 24.34 -12.20
CA ARG A 180 -19.74 25.72 -12.64
C ARG A 180 -18.38 26.21 -12.14
N LYS A 181 -18.05 25.94 -10.87
CA LYS A 181 -16.76 26.31 -10.28
C LYS A 181 -15.61 25.48 -10.86
N ALA A 182 -15.85 24.19 -11.09
CA ALA A 182 -14.91 23.30 -11.75
C ALA A 182 -14.57 23.78 -13.18
N LYS A 183 -15.60 24.05 -14.01
CA LYS A 183 -15.44 24.53 -15.39
C LYS A 183 -14.68 25.87 -15.47
N ASN A 184 -14.95 26.77 -14.55
CA ASN A 184 -14.34 28.11 -14.53
C ASN A 184 -13.04 28.17 -13.72
N ASN A 185 -12.55 27.03 -13.23
CA ASN A 185 -11.38 26.93 -12.34
C ASN A 185 -11.43 27.90 -11.13
N SER A 186 -12.62 28.13 -10.57
CA SER A 186 -12.87 29.07 -9.46
C SER A 186 -13.24 28.36 -8.15
N TRP A 187 -12.77 27.13 -8.01
CA TRP A 187 -12.92 26.32 -6.81
C TRP A 187 -11.77 26.59 -5.83
N SER A 188 -12.02 26.34 -4.55
CA SER A 188 -11.12 26.61 -3.42
C SER A 188 -11.43 25.62 -2.30
N ILE A 189 -10.58 25.53 -1.28
CA ILE A 189 -10.82 24.68 -0.10
C ILE A 189 -12.22 24.87 0.50
N SER A 190 -12.70 26.12 0.60
CA SER A 190 -14.02 26.47 1.15
C SER A 190 -15.21 26.16 0.23
N SER A 191 -14.94 25.77 -1.02
CA SER A 191 -15.99 25.47 -2.01
C SER A 191 -15.80 24.11 -2.67
N THR A 192 -15.14 23.23 -1.94
CA THR A 192 -14.91 21.84 -2.31
C THR A 192 -15.24 20.92 -1.15
N THR A 193 -15.40 19.65 -1.50
CA THR A 193 -15.52 18.56 -0.55
C THR A 193 -14.43 17.54 -0.82
N GLN A 194 -13.90 16.94 0.23
CA GLN A 194 -12.87 15.90 0.16
C GLN A 194 -13.43 14.56 0.64
N GLN A 195 -12.97 13.49 0.01
CA GLN A 195 -13.19 12.13 0.48
C GLN A 195 -11.97 11.31 0.12
N ALA A 196 -11.61 10.38 1.00
CA ALA A 196 -10.43 9.56 0.81
C ALA A 196 -10.75 8.07 0.87
N ALA A 197 -9.89 7.29 0.22
CA ALA A 197 -9.78 5.85 0.38
C ALA A 197 -8.33 5.49 0.69
N SER A 198 -8.11 4.38 1.37
CA SER A 198 -6.77 3.88 1.65
C SER A 198 -6.64 2.41 1.33
N MET A 199 -5.39 1.95 1.16
CA MET A 199 -5.08 0.54 0.98
C MET A 199 -3.75 0.18 1.64
N HIS A 200 -3.59 -1.11 1.91
CA HIS A 200 -2.32 -1.71 2.28
C HIS A 200 -1.78 -2.48 1.09
N TYR A 201 -0.78 -1.93 0.41
CA TYR A 201 -0.15 -2.54 -0.75
C TYR A 201 0.79 -3.66 -0.30
N LYS A 202 0.50 -4.89 -0.71
CA LYS A 202 1.32 -6.05 -0.41
C LYS A 202 2.59 -6.02 -1.26
N VAL A 203 3.75 -5.95 -0.61
CA VAL A 203 5.07 -5.92 -1.28
C VAL A 203 5.83 -7.19 -0.97
N GLN A 204 6.38 -7.83 -2.00
CA GLN A 204 7.27 -8.97 -1.82
C GLN A 204 8.63 -8.49 -1.29
N VAL A 205 9.16 -9.20 -0.31
CA VAL A 205 10.46 -8.88 0.30
C VAL A 205 11.38 -10.08 0.13
N THR A 206 12.54 -9.83 -0.45
CA THR A 206 13.66 -10.76 -0.53
C THR A 206 14.64 -10.46 0.60
N CYS A 207 14.85 -11.43 1.47
CA CYS A 207 15.88 -11.38 2.49
C CYS A 207 17.16 -12.03 1.91
N LEU A 208 18.18 -11.22 1.65
CA LEU A 208 19.40 -11.64 0.96
C LEU A 208 20.35 -12.39 1.88
N PRO A 209 21.08 -13.40 1.37
CA PRO A 209 22.16 -14.06 2.10
C PRO A 209 23.21 -13.06 2.59
N SER A 210 24.01 -13.47 3.57
CA SER A 210 25.09 -12.61 4.05
C SER A 210 26.18 -12.44 3.01
N SER A 211 26.54 -11.17 2.73
CA SER A 211 27.62 -10.81 1.80
C SER A 211 29.01 -11.24 2.29
N THR A 212 29.19 -11.51 3.59
CA THR A 212 30.46 -11.98 4.15
C THR A 212 30.93 -13.35 3.62
N MET A 213 30.13 -14.04 2.82
CA MET A 213 30.46 -15.35 2.26
C MET A 213 30.50 -15.43 0.74
N VAL A 214 30.06 -14.40 0.00
CA VAL A 214 30.21 -14.38 -1.46
C VAL A 214 31.70 -14.32 -1.84
N ASP A 215 32.51 -13.62 -1.05
CA ASP A 215 33.96 -13.48 -1.26
C ASP A 215 34.79 -14.71 -0.85
N LYS A 216 34.18 -15.73 -0.21
CA LYS A 216 34.89 -16.95 0.22
C LYS A 216 34.82 -18.11 -0.77
N ILE A 217 34.05 -17.98 -1.86
CA ILE A 217 33.89 -19.05 -2.87
C ILE A 217 34.64 -18.71 -4.18
N THR A 218 35.19 -17.50 -4.30
CA THR A 218 35.90 -17.02 -5.50
C THR A 218 37.42 -16.86 -5.35
N ASN A 219 38.06 -17.46 -4.33
CA ASN A 219 39.51 -17.58 -4.24
C ASN A 219 39.93 -19.04 -4.03
#